data_AF-A0A2D7VYP4-F1
#
_entry.id   AF-A0A2D7VYP4-F1
#
_cell.length_a   1.000
_cell.length_b   1.000
_cell.length_c   1.000
_cell.angle_alpha   90.00
_cell.angle_beta   90.00
_cell.angle_gamma   90.00
#
_symmetry.space_group_name_H-M   'P 1'
#
loop_
_entity.id
_entity.type
_entity.pdbx_description
1 polymer ?
#
loop_
_entity_poly.entity_id
_entity_poly.type
_entity_poly.pdbx_seq_one_letter_code
_entity_poly.pdbx_strand_id
1 'polypeptide(L)'
;MPSKLTKKFLKFHRENPHVYKRFVDVALRATLTHNHFGGKAVFERMRWETDIVSSITTQKLCNNFHPFYCRLFTMEYPQHRKFFRHKKSVADELYDIYEYEETPHKNQDAQLDLFRD
;
A
#
# COMPACT_ATOMS: atom_id res chain seq x y z
N MET A 1 6.63 -12.53 13.06
CA MET A 1 6.96 -11.10 13.24
C MET A 1 7.18 -10.49 11.88
N PRO A 2 6.55 -9.34 11.55
CA PRO A 2 6.71 -8.71 10.24
C PRO A 2 8.14 -8.24 10.02
N SER A 3 8.57 -8.25 8.76
CA SER A 3 9.89 -7.76 8.38
C SER A 3 10.08 -6.27 8.72
N LYS A 4 11.35 -5.84 8.77
CA LYS A 4 11.71 -4.42 8.94
C LYS A 4 11.08 -3.53 7.86
N LEU A 5 10.93 -4.02 6.63
CA LEU A 5 10.31 -3.26 5.54
C LEU A 5 8.80 -3.12 5.75
N THR A 6 8.13 -4.19 6.16
CA THR A 6 6.70 -4.19 6.48
C THR A 6 6.39 -3.25 7.64
N LYS A 7 7.15 -3.30 8.74
CA LYS A 7 6.99 -2.36 9.87
C LYS A 7 7.12 -0.89 9.42
N LYS A 8 8.14 -0.58 8.60
CA LYS A 8 8.34 0.77 8.04
C LYS A 8 7.18 1.20 7.15
N PHE A 9 6.68 0.31 6.29
CA PHE A 9 5.54 0.58 5.44
C PHE A 9 4.29 0.87 6.27
N LEU A 10 3.94 0.02 7.24
CA LEU A 10 2.75 0.18 8.08
C LEU A 10 2.78 1.50 8.85
N LYS A 11 3.93 1.86 9.43
CA LYS A 11 4.12 3.15 10.09
C LYS A 11 3.88 4.31 9.12
N PHE A 12 4.52 4.28 7.96
CA PHE A 12 4.37 5.32 6.94
C PHE A 12 2.93 5.43 6.44
N HIS A 13 2.27 4.31 6.16
CA HIS A 13 0.90 4.26 5.66
C HIS A 13 -0.08 4.88 6.66
N ARG A 14 0.05 4.52 7.94
CA ARG A 14 -0.75 5.09 9.04
C ARG A 14 -0.55 6.59 9.21
N GLU A 15 0.69 7.06 9.11
CA GLU A 15 1.02 8.50 9.21
C GLU A 15 0.60 9.29 7.96
N ASN A 16 0.42 8.62 6.81
CA ASN A 16 0.17 9.26 5.51
C ASN A 16 -1.00 8.62 4.74
N PRO A 17 -2.23 8.61 5.30
CA PRO A 17 -3.38 7.94 4.66
C PRO A 17 -3.75 8.53 3.29
N HIS A 18 -3.46 9.82 3.08
CA HIS A 18 -3.67 10.51 1.81
C HIS A 18 -2.87 9.90 0.65
N VAL A 19 -1.69 9.31 0.92
CA VAL A 19 -0.87 8.65 -0.13
C VAL A 19 -1.64 7.48 -0.71
N TYR A 20 -2.24 6.64 0.13
CA TYR A 20 -3.01 5.50 -0.35
C TYR A 20 -4.26 5.94 -1.10
N LYS A 21 -4.99 6.94 -0.59
CA LYS A 21 -6.14 7.52 -1.30
C LYS A 21 -5.78 7.95 -2.72
N ARG A 22 -4.64 8.64 -2.89
CA ARG A 22 -4.13 9.03 -4.21
C ARG A 22 -3.71 7.84 -5.08
N PHE A 23 -3.09 6.82 -4.49
CA PHE A 23 -2.76 5.59 -5.20
C PHE A 23 -4.01 4.93 -5.77
N VAL A 24 -5.08 4.81 -4.97
CA VAL A 24 -6.38 4.27 -5.39
C VAL A 24 -6.99 5.11 -6.51
N ASP A 25 -7.02 6.45 -6.38
CA ASP A 25 -7.56 7.34 -7.42
C ASP A 25 -6.89 7.09 -8.79
N VAL A 26 -5.56 7.00 -8.80
CA VAL A 26 -4.79 6.79 -10.04
C VAL A 26 -4.96 5.35 -10.55
N ALA A 27 -4.95 4.37 -9.66
CA ALA A 27 -5.14 2.96 -10.01
C ALA A 27 -6.51 2.74 -10.66
N LEU A 28 -7.60 3.23 -10.05
CA LEU A 28 -8.96 3.10 -10.59
C LEU A 28 -9.08 3.76 -11.97
N ARG A 29 -8.52 4.95 -12.17
CA ARG A 29 -8.49 5.57 -13.51
C ARG A 29 -7.78 4.70 -14.54
N ALA A 30 -6.66 4.08 -14.16
CA ALA A 30 -5.92 3.19 -15.05
C ALA A 30 -6.70 1.90 -15.37
N THR A 31 -7.60 1.43 -14.49
CA THR A 31 -8.46 0.26 -14.78
C THR A 31 -9.46 0.52 -15.90
N LEU A 32 -9.82 1.79 -16.16
CA LEU A 32 -10.75 2.16 -17.24
C LEU A 32 -10.15 1.95 -18.63
N THR A 33 -8.83 2.00 -18.77
CA THR A 33 -8.12 1.95 -20.06
C THR A 33 -7.21 0.74 -20.18
N HIS A 34 -6.88 0.06 -19.09
CA HIS A 34 -5.94 -1.07 -19.07
C HIS A 34 -6.51 -2.27 -18.32
N ASN A 35 -6.36 -3.46 -18.91
CA ASN A 35 -6.68 -4.72 -18.24
C ASN A 35 -5.65 -5.10 -17.17
N HIS A 36 -4.41 -4.62 -17.30
CA HIS A 36 -3.31 -4.87 -16.39
C HIS A 36 -2.39 -3.65 -16.36
N PHE A 37 -1.84 -3.33 -15.18
CA PHE A 37 -0.94 -2.19 -15.04
C PHE A 37 0.15 -2.44 -13.99
N GLY A 38 1.25 -1.71 -14.10
CA GLY A 38 2.36 -1.81 -13.16
C GLY A 38 2.14 -0.91 -11.96
N GLY A 39 2.15 -1.46 -10.75
CA GLY A 39 2.04 -0.66 -9.52
C GLY A 39 3.17 0.37 -9.36
N LYS A 40 4.36 0.05 -9.89
CA LYS A 40 5.47 1.02 -9.95
C LYS A 40 5.11 2.23 -10.82
N ALA A 41 4.45 2.03 -11.96
CA ALA A 41 4.07 3.14 -12.85
C ALA A 41 3.08 4.11 -12.17
N VAL A 42 2.10 3.56 -11.43
CA VAL A 42 1.20 4.37 -10.58
C VAL A 42 1.99 5.19 -9.57
N PHE A 43 2.95 4.54 -8.90
CA PHE A 43 3.75 5.17 -7.85
C PHE A 43 4.68 6.27 -8.39
N GLU A 44 5.35 6.04 -9.54
CA GLU A 44 6.19 7.05 -10.19
C GLU A 44 5.36 8.24 -10.68
N ARG A 45 4.13 8.00 -11.17
CA ARG A 45 3.20 9.09 -11.52
C ARG A 45 2.88 9.97 -10.32
N MET A 46 2.58 9.36 -9.17
CA MET A 46 2.34 10.10 -7.92
C MET A 46 3.56 10.89 -7.46
N ARG A 47 4.78 10.33 -7.62
CA ARG A 47 6.03 11.02 -7.29
C ARG A 47 6.21 12.26 -8.16
N TRP A 48 6.04 12.12 -9.47
CA TRP A 48 6.12 13.23 -10.41
C TRP A 48 5.10 14.33 -10.06
N GLU A 49 3.85 13.97 -9.77
CA GLU A 49 2.83 14.94 -9.36
C GLU A 49 3.20 15.64 -8.05
N THR A 50 3.74 14.91 -7.06
CA THR A 50 4.17 15.50 -5.79
C THR A 50 5.36 16.45 -5.98
N ASP A 51 6.36 16.04 -6.77
CA ASP A 51 7.57 16.83 -7.03
C ASP A 51 7.27 18.11 -7.83
N ILE A 52 6.28 18.07 -8.73
CA ILE A 52 5.89 19.21 -9.58
C ILE A 52 4.88 20.13 -8.89
N VAL A 53 3.93 19.60 -8.12
CA VAL A 53 2.79 20.36 -7.56
C VAL A 53 3.08 20.86 -6.14
N SER A 54 3.87 20.14 -5.35
CA SER A 54 4.06 20.44 -3.92
C SER A 54 5.48 20.90 -3.62
N SER A 55 5.63 22.20 -3.38
CA SER A 55 6.73 22.77 -2.57
C SER A 55 6.50 22.60 -1.05
N ILE A 56 5.39 21.97 -0.61
CA ILE A 56 4.84 22.16 0.75
C ILE A 56 4.64 20.89 1.60
N THR A 57 4.86 19.65 1.12
CA THR A 57 4.79 18.46 1.99
C THR A 57 5.86 17.42 1.67
N THR A 58 6.84 17.32 2.57
CA THR A 58 8.18 16.73 2.44
C THR A 58 8.30 15.23 2.71
N GLN A 59 7.20 14.46 2.67
CA GLN A 59 7.28 13.02 2.93
C GLN A 59 7.69 12.26 1.68
N LYS A 60 8.99 11.95 1.59
CA LYS A 60 9.61 11.24 0.46
C LYS A 60 9.00 9.85 0.29
N LEU A 61 8.24 9.66 -0.79
CA LEU A 61 7.71 8.35 -1.17
C LEU A 61 8.86 7.34 -1.37
N CYS A 62 8.88 6.29 -0.54
CA CYS A 62 9.88 5.24 -0.66
C CYS A 62 9.59 4.36 -1.89
N ASN A 63 10.59 4.17 -2.77
CA ASN A 63 10.45 3.33 -3.96
C ASN A 63 9.99 1.89 -3.63
N ASN A 64 10.29 1.39 -2.43
CA ASN A 64 9.96 0.02 -2.03
C ASN A 64 8.53 -0.16 -1.50
N PHE A 65 7.71 0.90 -1.45
CA PHE A 65 6.35 0.82 -0.90
C PHE A 65 5.27 0.52 -1.95
N HIS A 66 5.55 0.70 -3.24
CA HIS A 66 4.58 0.39 -4.29
C HIS A 66 4.04 -1.05 -4.23
N PRO A 67 4.83 -2.10 -3.88
CA PRO A 67 4.31 -3.46 -3.82
C PRO A 67 3.23 -3.61 -2.75
N PHE A 68 3.40 -2.97 -1.59
CA PHE A 68 2.44 -3.00 -0.48
C PHE A 68 1.13 -2.33 -0.85
N TYR A 69 1.18 -1.16 -1.50
CA TYR A 69 -0.02 -0.48 -1.99
C TYR A 69 -0.79 -1.29 -3.04
N CYS A 70 -0.10 -2.10 -3.85
CA CYS A 70 -0.78 -3.03 -4.75
C CYS A 70 -1.57 -4.11 -3.98
N ARG A 71 -1.03 -4.63 -2.87
CA ARG A 71 -1.72 -5.63 -2.05
C ARG A 71 -2.94 -5.03 -1.37
N LEU A 72 -2.77 -3.85 -0.75
CA LEU A 72 -3.90 -3.11 -0.16
C LEU A 72 -5.02 -2.88 -1.18
N PHE A 73 -4.67 -2.39 -2.37
CA PHE A 73 -5.66 -2.19 -3.44
C PHE A 73 -6.34 -3.49 -3.86
N THR A 74 -5.60 -4.59 -4.00
CA THR A 74 -6.19 -5.89 -4.36
C THR A 74 -7.13 -6.43 -3.28
N MET A 75 -6.84 -6.20 -2.00
CA MET A 75 -7.71 -6.58 -0.89
C MET A 75 -8.98 -5.72 -0.85
N GLU A 76 -8.86 -4.40 -1.02
CA GLU A 76 -10.01 -3.48 -0.99
C GLU A 76 -10.87 -3.52 -2.26
N TYR A 77 -10.28 -3.84 -3.41
CA TYR A 77 -10.96 -3.93 -4.71
C TYR A 77 -10.83 -5.34 -5.34
N PRO A 78 -11.49 -6.38 -4.78
CA PRO A 78 -11.38 -7.76 -5.27
C PRO A 78 -11.79 -7.95 -6.75
N GLN A 79 -12.68 -7.08 -7.26
CA GLN A 79 -13.06 -7.03 -8.67
C GLN A 79 -11.87 -6.71 -9.59
N HIS A 80 -10.84 -6.05 -9.07
CA HIS A 80 -9.61 -5.69 -9.76
C HIS A 80 -8.39 -6.53 -9.32
N ARG A 81 -8.59 -7.68 -8.65
CA ARG A 81 -7.49 -8.50 -8.10
C ARG A 81 -6.38 -8.90 -9.09
N LYS A 82 -6.70 -8.96 -10.38
CA LYS A 82 -5.74 -9.32 -11.45
C LYS A 82 -5.06 -8.11 -12.08
N PHE A 83 -5.46 -6.89 -11.71
CA PHE A 83 -5.01 -5.65 -12.34
C PHE A 83 -3.51 -5.42 -12.14
N PHE A 84 -3.02 -5.55 -10.91
CA PHE A 84 -1.59 -5.49 -10.61
C PHE A 84 -0.96 -6.88 -10.72
N ARG A 85 -0.10 -7.07 -11.72
CA ARG A 85 0.74 -8.27 -11.82
C ARG A 85 2.01 -8.05 -10.99
N HIS A 86 2.18 -8.84 -9.94
CA HIS A 86 3.39 -8.80 -9.12
C HIS A 86 3.89 -10.21 -8.77
N LYS A 87 5.21 -10.34 -8.62
CA LYS A 87 5.83 -11.55 -8.07
C LYS A 87 5.65 -11.60 -6.56
N LYS A 88 5.86 -12.78 -5.98
CA LYS A 88 5.92 -12.98 -4.52
C LYS A 88 6.98 -12.04 -3.93
N SER A 89 6.68 -11.39 -2.82
CA SER A 89 7.62 -10.49 -2.15
C SER A 89 7.29 -10.33 -0.66
N VAL A 90 8.15 -9.62 0.07
CA VAL A 90 7.93 -9.23 1.48
C VAL A 90 6.58 -8.54 1.69
N ALA A 91 6.03 -7.88 0.67
CA ALA A 91 4.73 -7.22 0.77
C ALA A 91 3.55 -8.17 0.90
N ASP A 92 3.74 -9.47 0.63
CA ASP A 92 2.71 -10.48 0.85
C ASP A 92 2.46 -10.75 2.34
N GLU A 93 3.36 -10.32 3.24
CA GLU A 93 3.13 -10.33 4.69
C GLU A 93 1.88 -9.52 5.10
N LEU A 94 1.40 -8.60 4.24
CA LEU A 94 0.15 -7.89 4.50
C LEU A 94 -1.05 -8.83 4.51
N TYR A 95 -1.07 -9.89 3.70
CA TYR A 95 -2.18 -10.83 3.72
C TYR A 95 -2.28 -11.50 5.09
N ASP A 96 -1.15 -11.98 5.63
CA ASP A 96 -1.12 -12.61 6.95
C ASP A 96 -1.55 -11.64 8.08
N ILE A 97 -1.18 -10.35 7.96
CA ILE A 97 -1.52 -9.32 8.95
C ILE A 97 -3.03 -9.01 8.92
N TYR A 98 -3.60 -8.77 7.74
CA TYR A 98 -5.01 -8.40 7.63
C TYR A 98 -5.95 -9.61 7.75
N GLU A 99 -5.53 -10.80 7.31
CA GLU A 99 -6.25 -12.05 7.55
C GLU A 99 -6.35 -12.35 9.06
N TYR A 100 -5.33 -11.99 9.85
CA TYR A 100 -5.41 -12.05 11.32
C TYR A 100 -6.44 -11.07 11.89
N GLU A 101 -6.49 -9.82 11.40
CA GLU A 101 -7.45 -8.80 11.87
C GLU A 101 -8.92 -9.15 11.56
N GLU A 102 -9.19 -9.94 10.52
CA GLU A 102 -10.54 -10.40 10.17
C GLU A 102 -11.00 -11.66 10.95
N THR A 103 -10.12 -12.30 11.74
CA THR A 103 -10.51 -13.45 12.57
C THR A 103 -11.26 -13.04 13.85
N PRO A 104 -12.28 -13.81 14.32
CA PRO A 104 -13.13 -13.41 15.44
C PRO A 104 -12.43 -13.40 16.83
N HIS A 105 -11.15 -13.76 16.90
CA HIS A 105 -10.42 -13.88 18.16
C HIS A 105 -9.59 -12.62 18.46
N LYS A 106 -10.24 -11.69 19.17
CA LYS A 106 -9.71 -10.72 20.15
C LYS A 106 -8.86 -9.52 19.68
N ASN A 107 -9.42 -8.37 20.07
CA ASN A 107 -8.86 -7.21 20.78
C ASN A 107 -7.96 -6.19 20.05
N GLN A 108 -8.39 -4.94 20.22
CA GLN A 108 -7.78 -3.66 19.84
C GLN A 108 -6.35 -3.42 20.39
N ASP A 109 -5.83 -4.33 21.22
CA ASP A 109 -4.52 -4.24 21.87
C ASP A 109 -3.37 -4.84 21.02
N ALA A 110 -3.66 -5.71 20.05
CA ALA A 110 -2.63 -6.35 19.22
C ALA A 110 -1.94 -5.37 18.24
N GLN A 111 -2.61 -4.27 17.92
CA GLN A 111 -2.08 -3.22 17.06
C GLN A 111 -0.90 -2.46 17.70
N LEU A 112 -0.69 -2.60 19.02
CA LEU A 112 0.41 -1.97 19.78
C LEU A 112 1.68 -2.85 19.87
N ASP A 113 1.55 -4.19 19.84
CA ASP A 113 2.68 -5.11 20.00
C ASP A 113 3.49 -5.34 18.71
N LEU A 114 2.90 -5.13 17.52
CA LEU A 114 3.65 -5.16 16.25
C LEU A 114 4.66 -4.01 16.11
N PHE A 115 4.51 -2.93 16.90
CA PHE A 115 5.33 -1.71 16.86
C PHE A 115 6.15 -1.46 18.12
N ARG A 116 6.22 -2.41 19.06
CA ARG A 116 7.23 -2.35 20.12
C ARG A 116 8.59 -2.76 19.52
N ASP A 117 9.55 -1.85 19.67
CA ASP A 117 10.96 -2.02 19.30
C ASP A 117 11.63 -3.08 20.19
#